data_AF-T0IFC1-F1
#
_entry.id   AF-T0IFC1-F1
#
_cell.length_a   1.000
_cell.length_b   1.000
_cell.length_c   1.000
_cell.angle_alpha   90.00
_cell.angle_beta   90.00
_cell.angle_gamma   90.00
#
_symmetry.space_group_name_H-M   'P 1'
#
loop_
_entity.id
_entity.type
_entity.pdbx_description
1 polymer ?
#
loop_
_entity_poly.entity_id
_entity_poly.type
_entity_poly.pdbx_seq_one_letter_code
_entity_poly.pdbx_strand_id
1 'polypeptide(L)'
;MLKTIVTAIALLGSSTLARAEPLAEPVVGPKLICFKYSTFLLGDGEKITDFSGSAEAMAITVEGPSGAFRIGESEIFAPARGRKRLVVSKGQTSIYRVSSQGGRYAIYGATDFSNGKDRLIIWLSGDNLRGQTADRGVLDRFEVRDPASVKCDQTFTYSWDFLSDPAK
;
A
#
# COMPACT_ATOMS: atom_id res chain seq x y z
N MET A 1 9.70 -39.12 46.83
CA MET A 1 9.48 -37.67 46.66
C MET A 1 10.56 -37.13 45.74
N LEU A 2 10.25 -36.77 44.49
CA LEU A 2 11.14 -36.00 43.63
C LEU A 2 10.27 -35.11 42.73
N LYS A 3 10.27 -33.81 43.00
CA LYS A 3 9.55 -32.78 42.23
C LYS A 3 10.47 -32.31 41.11
N THR A 4 10.17 -32.68 39.87
CA THR A 4 10.83 -32.10 38.70
C THR A 4 10.07 -30.84 38.30
N ILE A 5 10.68 -29.68 38.55
CA ILE A 5 10.23 -28.39 38.00
C ILE A 5 10.99 -28.20 36.68
N VAL A 6 10.28 -28.23 35.56
CA VAL A 6 10.83 -27.80 34.27
C VAL A 6 10.32 -26.39 33.99
N THR A 7 11.25 -25.45 34.03
CA THR A 7 11.05 -24.03 33.75
C THR A 7 10.75 -23.83 32.26
N ALA A 8 9.56 -23.30 31.94
CA ALA A 8 9.22 -22.88 30.59
C ALA A 8 9.94 -21.55 30.27
N ILE A 9 10.92 -21.61 29.37
CA ILE A 9 11.54 -20.41 28.78
C ILE A 9 10.57 -19.88 27.73
N ALA A 10 9.86 -18.81 28.06
CA ALA A 10 9.07 -18.05 27.09
C ALA A 10 10.02 -17.28 26.17
N LEU A 11 10.19 -17.75 24.93
CA LEU A 11 10.81 -16.95 23.87
C LEU A 11 9.89 -15.76 23.55
N LEU A 12 10.22 -14.59 24.09
CA LEU A 12 9.71 -13.32 23.61
C LEU A 12 10.36 -13.05 22.26
N GLY A 13 9.73 -13.57 21.19
CA GLY A 13 10.05 -13.16 19.82
C GLY A 13 9.83 -11.66 19.71
N SER A 14 10.92 -10.90 19.74
CA SER A 14 10.91 -9.47 19.47
C SER A 14 10.50 -9.30 18.02
N SER A 15 9.21 -9.07 17.80
CA SER A 15 8.69 -8.70 16.50
C SER A 15 9.28 -7.33 16.20
N THR A 16 10.30 -7.27 15.35
CA THR A 16 10.73 -6.01 14.73
C THR A 16 9.57 -5.51 13.88
N LEU A 17 8.69 -4.74 14.51
CA LEU A 17 7.74 -3.91 13.79
C LEU A 17 8.57 -3.04 12.87
N ALA A 18 8.42 -3.21 11.56
CA ALA A 18 8.98 -2.32 10.55
C ALA A 18 8.64 -0.90 10.99
N ARG A 19 9.65 -0.15 11.43
CA ARG A 19 9.47 1.17 12.00
C ARG A 19 9.22 2.10 10.83
N ALA A 20 8.10 2.80 10.87
CA ALA A 20 7.83 3.83 9.87
C ALA A 20 8.82 4.99 10.09
N GLU A 21 9.49 5.40 9.02
CA GLU A 21 10.50 6.45 9.05
C GLU A 21 9.86 7.77 8.61
N PRO A 22 9.89 8.81 9.46
CA PRO A 22 9.40 10.11 9.05
C PRO A 22 10.21 10.60 7.85
N LEU A 23 9.51 11.06 6.82
CA LEU A 23 10.15 11.59 5.62
C LEU A 23 11.05 12.78 5.96
N ALA A 24 12.24 12.83 5.34
CA ALA A 24 13.18 13.94 5.52
C ALA A 24 12.55 15.30 5.14
N GLU A 25 11.66 15.30 4.16
CA GLU A 25 10.85 16.46 3.77
C GLU A 25 9.39 16.04 3.51
N PRO A 26 8.41 16.89 3.87
CA PRO A 26 7.01 16.63 3.54
C PRO A 26 6.78 16.55 2.02
N VAL A 27 6.18 15.47 1.55
CA VAL A 27 5.73 15.35 0.15
C VAL A 27 4.30 15.88 0.07
N VAL A 28 4.14 17.08 -0.47
CA VAL A 28 2.83 17.77 -0.63
C VAL A 28 2.44 17.80 -2.10
N GLY A 29 1.17 17.52 -2.40
CA GLY A 29 0.63 17.54 -3.75
C GLY A 29 0.39 18.95 -4.31
N PRO A 30 0.05 19.08 -5.61
CA PRO A 30 -0.16 17.98 -6.55
C PRO A 30 1.16 17.36 -7.04
N LYS A 31 1.30 16.03 -6.92
CA LYS A 31 2.50 15.28 -7.31
C LYS A 31 2.15 13.88 -7.80
N LEU A 32 2.81 13.42 -8.86
CA LEU A 32 2.74 12.03 -9.28
C LEU A 32 3.69 11.18 -8.43
N ILE A 33 3.09 10.30 -7.63
CA ILE A 33 3.80 9.34 -6.79
C ILE A 33 3.90 8.02 -7.55
N CYS A 34 5.09 7.46 -7.57
CA CYS A 34 5.34 6.14 -8.14
C CYS A 34 5.66 5.12 -7.05
N PHE A 35 5.00 3.97 -7.17
CA PHE A 35 5.34 2.77 -6.45
C PHE A 35 6.14 1.84 -7.36
N LYS A 36 6.26 0.55 -7.03
CA LYS A 36 6.99 -0.40 -7.87
C LYS A 36 6.20 -0.85 -9.10
N TYR A 37 4.87 -0.93 -8.99
CA TYR A 37 4.00 -1.43 -10.06
C TYR A 37 2.81 -0.53 -10.37
N SER A 38 2.74 0.62 -9.71
CA SER A 38 1.59 1.50 -9.82
C SER A 38 1.98 2.95 -9.58
N THR A 39 1.06 3.85 -9.89
CA THR A 39 1.19 5.27 -9.65
C THR A 39 -0.06 5.81 -8.97
N PHE A 40 0.11 6.89 -8.23
CA PHE A 40 -0.96 7.62 -7.55
C PHE A 40 -0.73 9.12 -7.69
N LEU A 41 -1.74 9.85 -8.16
CA LEU A 41 -1.69 11.31 -8.16
C LEU A 41 -2.07 11.84 -6.77
N LEU A 42 -1.09 12.33 -6.02
CA LEU A 42 -1.33 13.06 -4.77
C LEU A 42 -2.05 14.37 -5.10
N GLY A 43 -3.17 14.64 -4.43
CA GLY A 43 -4.06 15.76 -4.71
C GLY A 43 -3.56 17.07 -4.12
N ASP A 44 -4.17 18.18 -4.54
CA ASP A 44 -3.90 19.50 -3.94
C ASP A 44 -4.26 19.51 -2.45
N GLY A 45 -3.37 20.06 -1.62
CA GLY A 45 -3.48 20.07 -0.16
C GLY A 45 -3.32 18.71 0.53
N GLU A 46 -3.07 17.62 -0.21
CA GLU A 46 -2.70 16.33 0.38
C GLU A 46 -1.20 16.25 0.65
N LYS A 47 -0.83 15.58 1.75
CA LYS A 47 0.55 15.37 2.17
C LYS A 47 0.78 13.91 2.55
N ILE A 48 1.95 13.39 2.22
CA ILE A 48 2.42 12.11 2.75
C ILE A 48 3.06 12.39 4.11
N THR A 49 2.50 11.80 5.17
CA THR A 49 2.97 12.01 6.55
C THR A 49 3.79 10.86 7.11
N ASP A 50 3.71 9.70 6.47
CA ASP A 50 4.36 8.50 6.95
C ASP A 50 4.71 7.56 5.79
N PHE A 51 5.83 6.85 5.92
CA PHE A 51 6.27 5.80 5.01
C PHE A 51 6.82 4.62 5.82
N SER A 52 6.45 3.41 5.40
CA SER A 52 6.98 2.16 5.95
C SER A 52 7.28 1.21 4.80
N GLY A 53 8.50 0.67 4.75
CA GLY A 53 8.94 -0.32 3.77
C GLY A 53 9.39 -1.63 4.41
N SER A 54 9.44 -2.69 3.61
CA SER A 54 10.08 -3.97 3.93
C SER A 54 10.72 -4.54 2.65
N ALA A 55 11.17 -5.79 2.67
CA ALA A 55 11.69 -6.44 1.45
C ALA A 55 10.61 -6.71 0.38
N GLU A 56 9.33 -6.81 0.79
CA GLU A 56 8.24 -7.32 -0.05
C GLU A 56 7.00 -6.42 -0.06
N ALA A 57 6.99 -5.36 0.74
CA ALA A 57 5.86 -4.47 0.85
C ALA A 57 6.32 -3.04 1.17
N MET A 58 5.47 -2.09 0.84
CA MET A 58 5.59 -0.72 1.32
C MET A 58 4.21 -0.14 1.60
N ALA A 59 4.17 0.95 2.35
CA ALA A 59 2.98 1.73 2.51
C ALA A 59 3.31 3.19 2.82
N ILE A 60 2.40 4.07 2.43
CA ILE A 60 2.39 5.48 2.80
C ILE A 60 1.06 5.85 3.46
N THR A 61 1.10 6.83 4.35
CA THR A 61 -0.09 7.48 4.90
C THR A 61 -0.23 8.86 4.26
N VAL A 62 -1.40 9.14 3.73
CA VAL A 62 -1.77 10.43 3.12
C VAL A 62 -2.79 11.11 4.02
N GLU A 63 -2.54 12.38 4.34
CA GLU A 63 -3.48 13.27 5.02
C GLU A 63 -3.87 14.41 4.08
N GLY A 64 -5.15 14.80 4.11
CA GLY A 64 -5.61 15.95 3.34
C GLY A 64 -7.00 16.43 3.76
N PRO A 65 -7.61 17.35 2.99
CA PRO A 65 -8.90 17.95 3.31
C PRO A 65 -10.05 16.93 3.45
N SER A 66 -9.93 15.80 2.76
CA SER A 66 -10.92 14.72 2.78
C SER A 66 -10.70 13.70 3.91
N GLY A 67 -9.70 13.90 4.77
CA GLY A 67 -9.28 12.97 5.81
C GLY A 67 -8.00 12.22 5.48
N ALA A 68 -7.68 11.20 6.28
CA ALA A 68 -6.46 10.40 6.15
C ALA A 68 -6.74 9.00 5.61
N PHE A 69 -5.88 8.53 4.71
CA PHE A 69 -5.93 7.17 4.18
C PHE A 69 -4.52 6.60 3.99
N ARG A 70 -4.44 5.28 4.00
CA ARG A 70 -3.21 4.50 3.82
C ARG A 70 -3.24 3.78 2.47
N ILE A 71 -2.13 3.88 1.75
CA ILE A 71 -1.87 3.17 0.51
C ILE A 71 -0.76 2.16 0.81
N GLY A 72 -1.02 0.87 0.62
CA GLY A 72 -0.01 -0.19 0.75
C GLY A 72 0.17 -0.92 -0.56
N GLU A 73 1.40 -0.98 -1.07
CA GLU A 73 1.76 -1.86 -2.19
C GLU A 73 2.38 -3.13 -1.62
N SER A 74 1.66 -4.23 -1.79
CA SER A 74 2.04 -5.55 -1.27
C SER A 74 1.25 -6.60 -2.05
N GLU A 75 1.79 -7.80 -2.19
CA GLU A 75 1.03 -8.99 -2.65
C GLU A 75 0.76 -9.13 -4.16
N ILE A 76 1.75 -8.86 -5.03
CA ILE A 76 1.65 -9.16 -6.48
C ILE A 76 1.37 -10.64 -6.80
N PHE A 77 1.51 -11.54 -5.84
CA PHE A 77 1.24 -12.96 -5.99
C PHE A 77 -0.22 -13.33 -5.70
N ALA A 78 -0.99 -12.47 -5.02
CA ALA A 78 -2.36 -12.76 -4.64
C ALA A 78 -3.30 -12.65 -5.85
N PRO A 79 -4.03 -13.72 -6.23
CA PRO A 79 -5.06 -13.64 -7.26
C PRO A 79 -6.27 -12.83 -6.78
N ALA A 80 -7.04 -12.30 -7.72
CA ALA A 80 -8.36 -11.75 -7.42
C ALA A 80 -9.28 -12.86 -6.88
N ARG A 81 -9.45 -12.95 -5.56
CA ARG A 81 -10.37 -13.89 -4.91
C ARG A 81 -11.25 -13.14 -3.89
N GLY A 82 -12.50 -13.58 -3.76
CA GLY A 82 -13.41 -13.20 -2.67
C GLY A 82 -14.60 -12.30 -3.05
N ARG A 83 -15.44 -12.00 -2.05
CA ARG A 83 -16.65 -11.14 -2.14
C ARG A 83 -16.27 -9.68 -2.32
N LYS A 84 -16.02 -9.27 -3.56
CA LYS A 84 -15.53 -7.95 -3.94
C LYS A 84 -16.50 -7.32 -4.94
N ARG A 85 -16.83 -6.04 -4.77
CA ARG A 85 -17.66 -5.29 -5.75
C ARG A 85 -16.74 -4.40 -6.58
N LEU A 86 -16.70 -4.61 -7.89
CA LEU A 86 -15.99 -3.72 -8.81
C LEU A 86 -16.63 -2.32 -8.74
N VAL A 87 -15.81 -1.28 -8.55
CA VAL A 87 -16.26 0.12 -8.45
C VAL A 87 -15.62 1.03 -9.49
N VAL A 88 -14.39 0.71 -9.93
CA VAL A 88 -13.69 1.42 -11.01
C VAL A 88 -13.02 0.39 -11.91
N SER A 89 -13.09 0.59 -13.21
CA SER A 89 -12.30 -0.13 -14.20
C SER A 89 -11.82 0.87 -15.24
N LYS A 90 -10.50 1.00 -15.41
CA LYS A 90 -9.88 1.92 -16.37
C LYS A 90 -8.52 1.39 -16.81
N GLY A 91 -8.28 1.32 -18.12
CA GLY A 91 -7.04 0.74 -18.66
C GLY A 91 -6.76 -0.65 -18.07
N GLN A 92 -5.57 -0.82 -17.48
CA GLN A 92 -5.18 -2.06 -16.78
C GLN A 92 -5.62 -2.09 -15.31
N THR A 93 -6.27 -1.05 -14.80
CA THR A 93 -6.60 -0.90 -13.38
C THR A 93 -8.04 -1.30 -13.09
N SER A 94 -8.23 -2.22 -12.15
CA SER A 94 -9.53 -2.62 -11.61
C SER A 94 -9.57 -2.43 -10.10
N ILE A 95 -10.54 -1.66 -9.61
CA ILE A 95 -10.65 -1.33 -8.18
C ILE A 95 -11.91 -1.96 -7.62
N TYR A 96 -11.74 -2.72 -6.54
CA TYR A 96 -12.82 -3.42 -5.88
C TYR A 96 -12.97 -2.95 -4.44
N ARG A 97 -14.22 -2.72 -4.02
CA ARG A 97 -14.55 -2.55 -2.61
C ARG A 97 -14.56 -3.90 -1.91
N VAL A 98 -13.92 -3.97 -0.74
CA VAL A 98 -13.99 -5.13 0.16
C VAL A 98 -15.13 -4.91 1.16
N SER A 99 -16.15 -5.77 1.08
CA SER A 99 -17.42 -5.57 1.78
C SER A 99 -17.39 -5.84 3.28
N SER A 100 -16.40 -6.58 3.78
CA SER A 100 -16.30 -6.99 5.19
C SER A 100 -15.41 -6.10 6.08
N GLN A 101 -14.73 -5.10 5.51
CA GLN A 101 -13.71 -4.32 6.21
C GLN A 101 -13.84 -2.86 5.79
N GLY A 102 -14.51 -2.04 6.61
CA GLY A 102 -14.85 -0.64 6.33
C GLY A 102 -13.76 0.13 5.59
N GLY A 103 -14.16 0.99 4.65
CA GLY A 103 -13.27 1.87 3.90
C GLY A 103 -12.11 1.21 3.14
N ARG A 104 -12.17 -0.10 2.86
CA ARG A 104 -11.07 -0.82 2.19
C ARG A 104 -11.35 -1.12 0.72
N TYR A 105 -10.34 -0.86 -0.10
CA TYR A 105 -10.31 -1.17 -1.53
C TYR A 105 -9.09 -2.00 -1.89
N ALA A 106 -9.29 -2.89 -2.85
CA ALA A 106 -8.26 -3.69 -3.47
C ALA A 106 -8.11 -3.25 -4.92
N ILE A 107 -6.92 -2.82 -5.31
CA ILE A 107 -6.63 -2.34 -6.66
C ILE A 107 -5.78 -3.39 -7.35
N TYR A 108 -6.25 -3.79 -8.51
CA TYR A 108 -5.70 -4.85 -9.33
C TYR A 108 -5.22 -4.30 -10.67
N GLY A 109 -4.22 -4.96 -11.23
CA GLY A 109 -3.88 -4.81 -12.63
C GLY A 109 -2.91 -5.86 -13.13
N ALA A 110 -2.77 -5.92 -14.45
CA ALA A 110 -1.75 -6.69 -15.12
C ALA A 110 -0.41 -5.95 -15.08
N THR A 111 0.68 -6.69 -14.87
CA THR A 111 2.05 -6.19 -14.89
C THR A 111 2.91 -7.13 -15.71
N ASP A 112 4.09 -6.69 -16.13
CA ASP A 112 5.04 -7.57 -16.83
C ASP A 112 5.47 -8.73 -15.93
N PHE A 113 5.65 -8.48 -14.63
CA PHE A 113 5.97 -9.52 -13.65
C PHE A 113 4.88 -10.60 -13.55
N SER A 114 3.62 -10.24 -13.75
CA SER A 114 2.50 -11.18 -13.69
C SER A 114 2.17 -11.87 -15.01
N ASN A 115 2.98 -11.70 -16.06
CA ASN A 115 2.76 -12.21 -17.41
C ASN A 115 1.35 -11.86 -17.93
N GLY A 116 0.93 -10.61 -17.75
CA GLY A 116 -0.37 -10.12 -18.20
C GLY A 116 -1.56 -10.58 -17.35
N LYS A 117 -1.34 -11.32 -16.25
CA LYS A 117 -2.43 -11.73 -15.35
C LYS A 117 -2.75 -10.64 -14.34
N ASP A 118 -4.04 -10.45 -14.09
CA ASP A 118 -4.52 -9.50 -13.09
C ASP A 118 -4.11 -9.93 -11.67
N ARG A 119 -3.42 -9.05 -10.94
CA ARG A 119 -2.90 -9.29 -9.59
C ARG A 119 -3.23 -8.14 -8.67
N LEU A 120 -3.35 -8.44 -7.39
CA LEU A 120 -3.49 -7.42 -6.37
C LEU A 120 -2.19 -6.62 -6.29
N ILE A 121 -2.28 -5.30 -6.45
CA ILE A 121 -1.13 -4.41 -6.38
C ILE A 121 -1.23 -3.54 -5.14
N ILE A 122 -2.36 -2.86 -4.95
CA ILE A 122 -2.54 -1.90 -3.86
C ILE A 122 -3.72 -2.29 -2.96
N TRP A 123 -3.47 -2.15 -1.66
CA TRP A 123 -4.50 -1.97 -0.64
C TRP A 123 -4.66 -0.48 -0.33
N LEU A 124 -5.88 0.01 -0.44
CA LEU A 124 -6.27 1.35 0.03
C LEU A 124 -7.21 1.20 1.22
N SER A 125 -6.96 1.91 2.30
CA SER A 125 -7.80 1.88 3.52
C SER A 125 -7.82 3.21 4.23
N GLY A 126 -8.94 3.58 4.83
CA GLY A 126 -9.07 4.78 5.65
C GLY A 126 -10.47 4.93 6.20
N ASP A 127 -10.60 5.51 7.40
CA ASP A 127 -11.90 5.67 8.07
C ASP A 127 -12.84 6.65 7.35
N ASN A 128 -12.26 7.55 6.56
CA ASN A 128 -12.96 8.50 5.71
C ASN A 128 -13.48 7.88 4.39
N LEU A 129 -13.03 6.68 4.02
CA LEU A 129 -13.49 5.97 2.83
C LEU A 129 -14.81 5.27 3.13
N ARG A 130 -15.90 5.72 2.50
CA ARG A 130 -17.26 5.28 2.88
C ARG A 130 -17.80 4.18 1.98
N GLY A 131 -17.09 3.79 0.94
CA GLY A 131 -17.57 2.80 -0.01
C GLY A 131 -18.60 3.34 -1.00
N GLN A 132 -18.61 4.66 -1.22
CA GLN A 132 -19.65 5.40 -1.96
C GLN A 132 -19.04 6.20 -3.12
N THR A 133 -19.88 6.82 -3.94
CA THR A 133 -19.45 7.67 -5.07
C THR A 133 -18.50 8.79 -4.64
N ALA A 134 -18.62 9.28 -3.40
CA ALA A 134 -17.72 10.30 -2.86
C ALA A 134 -16.24 9.88 -2.86
N ASP A 135 -15.94 8.58 -2.74
CA ASP A 135 -14.56 8.07 -2.72
C ASP A 135 -13.92 8.10 -4.12
N ARG A 136 -14.72 8.27 -5.18
CA ARG A 136 -14.28 8.17 -6.57
C ARG A 136 -13.15 9.14 -6.91
N GLY A 137 -13.14 10.33 -6.32
CA GLY A 137 -12.05 11.29 -6.49
C GLY A 137 -10.69 10.76 -6.02
N VAL A 138 -10.66 9.88 -5.01
CA VAL A 138 -9.43 9.18 -4.59
C VAL A 138 -9.14 8.00 -5.52
N LEU A 139 -10.16 7.19 -5.84
CA LEU A 139 -10.00 5.97 -6.62
C LEU A 139 -9.52 6.23 -8.06
N ASP A 140 -10.02 7.29 -8.70
CA ASP A 140 -9.67 7.64 -10.08
C ASP A 140 -8.22 8.15 -10.23
N ARG A 141 -7.49 8.32 -9.12
CA ARG A 141 -6.09 8.77 -9.12
C ARG A 141 -5.06 7.66 -9.13
N PHE A 142 -5.48 6.40 -9.02
CA PHE A 142 -4.60 5.24 -9.14
C PHE A 142 -4.45 4.77 -10.57
N GLU A 143 -3.25 4.37 -10.98
CA GLU A 143 -3.02 3.65 -12.23
C GLU A 143 -1.99 2.53 -12.03
N VAL A 144 -2.34 1.31 -12.42
CA VAL A 144 -1.39 0.21 -12.59
C VAL A 144 -0.74 0.36 -13.96
N ARG A 145 0.57 0.64 -13.96
CA ARG A 145 1.43 0.82 -15.14
C ARG A 145 2.89 0.75 -14.68
N ASP A 146 3.79 0.50 -15.62
CA ASP A 146 5.24 0.51 -15.35
C ASP A 146 5.72 1.91 -14.95
N PRO A 147 6.22 2.11 -13.71
CA PRO A 147 6.76 3.40 -13.28
C PRO A 147 7.95 3.88 -14.11
N ALA A 148 8.72 2.98 -14.74
CA ALA A 148 9.83 3.38 -15.62
C ALA A 148 9.36 4.10 -16.90
N SER A 149 8.07 3.96 -17.26
CA SER A 149 7.48 4.63 -18.42
C SER A 149 7.03 6.07 -18.15
N VAL A 150 7.15 6.57 -16.90
CA VAL A 150 6.66 7.90 -16.51
C VAL A 150 7.65 8.67 -15.65
N LYS A 151 7.56 10.00 -15.69
CA LYS A 151 8.36 10.87 -14.83
C LYS A 151 7.64 11.08 -13.50
N CYS A 152 8.18 10.52 -12.43
CA CYS A 152 7.63 10.61 -11.08
C CYS A 152 8.21 11.82 -10.35
N ASP A 153 7.40 12.49 -9.53
CA ASP A 153 7.87 13.55 -8.63
C ASP A 153 8.47 12.96 -7.35
N GLN A 154 7.95 11.80 -6.93
CA GLN A 154 8.45 11.03 -5.79
C GLN A 154 8.26 9.54 -6.07
N THR A 155 9.26 8.74 -5.68
CA THR A 155 9.19 7.29 -5.78
C THR A 155 9.32 6.67 -4.39
N PHE A 156 8.49 5.68 -4.12
CA PHE A 156 8.63 4.79 -2.98
C PHE A 156 8.68 3.35 -3.47
N THR A 157 9.69 2.61 -3.05
CA THR A 157 9.89 1.23 -3.52
C THR A 157 10.22 0.31 -2.35
N TYR A 158 10.26 -0.98 -2.64
CA TYR A 158 10.69 -2.03 -1.74
C TYR A 158 11.56 -3.04 -2.51
N SER A 159 12.62 -3.48 -1.85
CA SER A 159 13.55 -4.49 -2.35
C SER A 159 14.23 -5.19 -1.18
N TRP A 160 14.86 -6.33 -1.47
CA TRP A 160 15.70 -7.04 -0.50
C TRP A 160 16.88 -6.19 0.01
N ASP A 161 17.23 -5.11 -0.69
CA ASP A 161 18.26 -4.16 -0.25
C ASP A 161 17.88 -3.40 1.03
N PHE A 162 16.59 -3.37 1.40
CA PHE A 162 16.17 -2.87 2.72
C PHE A 162 16.76 -3.67 3.89
N LEU A 163 17.17 -4.93 3.68
CA LEU A 163 17.77 -5.76 4.73
C LEU A 163 19.29 -5.57 4.85
N SER A 164 19.94 -5.01 3.83
CA SER A 164 21.40 -4.82 3.81
C SER A 164 21.85 -3.47 4.35
N ASP A 165 20.93 -2.53 4.58
CA ASP A 165 21.23 -1.20 5.14
C ASP A 165 20.18 -0.79 6.20
N PRO A 166 20.31 -1.23 7.46
CA PRO A 166 19.30 -1.02 8.51
C PRO A 166 19.26 0.42 9.07
N ALA A 167 19.86 1.40 8.38
CA ALA A 167 20.18 2.72 8.94
C ALA A 167 19.76 3.94 8.09
N LYS A 168 18.89 3.76 7.09
CA LYS A 168 18.29 4.89 6.36
C LYS A 168 16.93 5.22 6.91
#